data_AF-Q5QHP8-F1
#
_entry.id   AF-Q5QHP8-F1
#
_cell.length_a   1.000
_cell.length_b   1.000
_cell.length_c   1.000
_cell.angle_alpha   90.00
_cell.angle_beta   90.00
_cell.angle_gamma   90.00
#
_symmetry.space_group_name_H-M   'P 1'
#
loop_
_entity.id
_entity.type
_entity.pdbx_description
1 polymer ?
#
loop_
_entity_poly.entity_id
_entity_poly.type
_entity_poly.pdbx_seq_one_letter_code
_entity_poly.pdbx_strand_id
1 'polypeptide(L)'
;MEFRVHLHADHEQKILQNQMKPEPEASYLINQRRSANYKPNIWKNDFLDQSLISKYDGDEYRKLSEKLIEEVKIYISAETKDLVAKLELIDSVRKLGLANHFEKEIKEALDSIAAIESDNLGTRDDLYGTALHFKILRQHGYKVSQDIFGRFMDEKGTLENHH
;
A
#
# COMPACT_ATOMS: atom_id res chain seq x y z
N MET A 1 -45.35 -61.78 -58.32
CA MET A 1 -45.44 -62.20 -56.92
C MET A 1 -44.06 -61.96 -56.30
N GLU A 2 -43.48 -60.76 -56.21
CA GLU A 2 -43.95 -59.42 -55.81
C GLU A 2 -44.96 -59.40 -54.66
N PHE A 3 -44.75 -58.45 -53.74
CA PHE A 3 -45.52 -58.14 -52.52
C PHE A 3 -45.11 -58.84 -51.22
N ARG A 4 -43.83 -58.76 -50.80
CA ARG A 4 -43.52 -58.86 -49.35
C ARG A 4 -42.19 -58.30 -48.82
N VAL A 5 -41.51 -57.39 -49.53
CA VAL A 5 -40.25 -56.80 -49.00
C VAL A 5 -40.27 -55.28 -48.85
N HIS A 6 -41.24 -54.57 -49.45
CA HIS A 6 -41.31 -53.10 -49.35
C HIS A 6 -42.09 -52.58 -48.14
N LEU A 7 -42.93 -53.39 -47.48
CA LEU A 7 -43.79 -52.90 -46.38
C LEU A 7 -43.07 -52.76 -45.03
N HIS A 8 -41.90 -53.36 -44.83
CA HIS A 8 -41.18 -53.30 -43.55
C HIS A 8 -40.20 -52.12 -43.45
N ALA A 9 -39.63 -51.68 -44.59
CA ALA A 9 -38.70 -50.55 -44.64
C ALA A 9 -39.41 -49.19 -44.45
N ASP A 10 -40.62 -49.05 -45.00
CA ASP A 10 -41.41 -47.81 -44.88
C ASP A 10 -41.93 -47.57 -43.46
N HIS A 11 -42.16 -48.63 -42.69
CA HIS A 11 -42.63 -48.51 -41.30
C HIS A 11 -41.52 -48.08 -40.34
N GLU A 12 -40.28 -48.48 -40.60
CA GLU A 12 -39.10 -48.05 -39.84
C GLU A 12 -38.71 -46.60 -40.17
N GLN A 13 -38.84 -46.16 -41.44
CA GLN A 13 -38.62 -44.76 -41.81
C GLN A 13 -39.64 -43.80 -41.16
N LYS A 14 -40.89 -44.22 -40.99
CA LYS A 14 -41.92 -43.43 -40.29
C LYS A 14 -41.68 -43.30 -38.79
N ILE A 15 -41.05 -44.30 -38.15
CA ILE A 15 -40.73 -44.26 -36.71
C ILE A 15 -39.53 -43.32 -36.47
N LEU A 16 -38.56 -43.29 -37.39
CA LEU A 16 -37.40 -42.39 -37.32
C LEU A 16 -37.76 -40.93 -37.63
N GLN A 17 -38.67 -40.66 -38.57
CA GLN A 17 -39.11 -39.28 -38.87
C GLN A 17 -39.98 -38.64 -37.78
N ASN A 18 -40.72 -39.44 -37.00
CA ASN A 18 -41.56 -38.92 -35.92
C ASN A 18 -40.80 -38.55 -34.63
N GLN A 19 -39.49 -38.78 -34.59
CA GLN A 19 -38.59 -38.34 -33.50
C GLN A 19 -37.99 -36.94 -33.74
N MET A 20 -38.31 -36.28 -34.87
CA MET A 20 -37.87 -34.91 -35.19
C MET A 20 -39.04 -33.92 -35.24
N LYS A 21 -40.02 -34.05 -34.35
CA LYS A 21 -40.97 -32.96 -34.11
C LYS A 21 -40.24 -31.92 -33.26
N PRO A 22 -40.02 -30.68 -33.74
CA PRO A 22 -39.49 -29.63 -32.88
C PRO A 22 -40.52 -29.40 -31.78
N GLU A 23 -40.11 -29.69 -30.54
CA GLU A 23 -40.77 -29.17 -29.34
C GLU A 23 -40.90 -27.64 -29.51
N PRO A 24 -42.02 -27.02 -29.06
CA PRO A 24 -42.25 -25.59 -29.30
C PRO A 24 -41.01 -24.85 -28.86
N GLU A 25 -40.45 -23.99 -29.74
CA GLU A 25 -39.24 -23.21 -29.50
C GLU A 25 -39.31 -22.57 -28.11
N ALA A 26 -38.85 -23.31 -27.10
CA ALA A 26 -38.48 -22.77 -25.82
C ALA A 26 -37.29 -21.92 -26.19
N SER A 27 -37.58 -20.64 -26.46
CA SER A 27 -36.63 -19.57 -26.69
C SER A 27 -35.36 -19.99 -26.00
N TYR A 28 -34.37 -20.42 -26.80
CA TYR A 28 -33.00 -20.52 -26.34
C TYR A 28 -32.73 -19.08 -25.94
N LEU A 29 -33.02 -18.78 -24.67
CA LEU A 29 -32.60 -17.57 -24.02
C LEU A 29 -31.11 -17.70 -24.14
N ILE A 30 -30.58 -17.07 -25.19
CA ILE A 30 -29.19 -16.78 -25.32
C ILE A 30 -28.94 -15.95 -24.07
N ASN A 31 -28.53 -16.63 -23.00
CA ASN A 31 -28.00 -16.00 -21.81
C ASN A 31 -26.64 -15.46 -22.24
N GLN A 32 -26.70 -14.43 -23.07
CA GLN A 32 -25.56 -13.70 -23.59
C GLN A 32 -24.91 -13.10 -22.35
N ARG A 33 -23.77 -13.68 -21.95
CA ARG A 33 -23.01 -13.19 -20.81
C ARG A 33 -22.67 -11.73 -21.11
N ARG A 34 -23.12 -10.82 -20.25
CA ARG A 34 -22.80 -9.40 -20.38
C ARG A 34 -21.29 -9.21 -20.29
N SER A 35 -20.72 -8.49 -21.26
CA SER A 35 -19.33 -8.05 -21.18
C SER A 35 -19.17 -7.08 -20.01
N ALA A 36 -18.09 -7.25 -19.25
CA ALA A 36 -17.76 -6.34 -18.15
C ALA A 36 -17.12 -5.02 -18.62
N ASN A 37 -16.72 -4.92 -19.90
CA ASN A 37 -16.12 -3.72 -20.51
C ASN A 37 -14.90 -3.17 -19.75
N TYR A 38 -14.10 -4.05 -19.14
CA TYR A 38 -12.86 -3.65 -18.46
C TYR A 38 -11.86 -3.05 -19.44
N LYS A 39 -11.12 -2.06 -18.95
CA LYS A 39 -9.98 -1.50 -19.68
C LYS A 39 -8.84 -2.53 -19.71
N PRO A 40 -8.10 -2.60 -20.82
CA PRO A 40 -6.94 -3.48 -20.93
C PRO A 40 -5.86 -3.06 -19.92
N ASN A 41 -4.90 -3.97 -19.69
CA ASN A 41 -3.75 -3.72 -18.83
C ASN A 41 -3.01 -2.46 -19.28
N ILE A 42 -2.61 -1.62 -18.30
CA ILE A 42 -1.79 -0.43 -18.55
C ILE A 42 -0.35 -0.79 -18.91
N TRP A 43 0.12 -1.97 -18.50
CA TRP A 43 1.47 -2.46 -18.79
C TRP A 43 1.46 -3.41 -20.00
N LYS A 44 2.38 -3.20 -20.94
CA LYS A 44 2.64 -4.11 -22.06
C LYS A 44 3.75 -5.10 -21.66
N ASN A 45 3.72 -6.32 -22.20
CA ASN A 45 4.73 -7.33 -21.87
C ASN A 45 6.15 -6.87 -22.23
N ASP A 46 6.34 -6.25 -23.40
CA ASP A 46 7.63 -5.71 -23.82
C ASP A 46 8.20 -4.67 -22.84
N PHE A 47 7.33 -3.91 -22.16
CA PHE A 47 7.75 -2.98 -21.12
C PHE A 47 8.22 -3.70 -19.86
N LEU A 48 7.57 -4.80 -19.49
CA LEU A 48 7.97 -5.59 -18.33
C LEU A 48 9.36 -6.17 -18.53
N ASP A 49 9.64 -6.75 -19.70
CA ASP A 49 10.96 -7.34 -20.01
C ASP A 49 12.09 -6.29 -19.97
N GLN A 50 11.82 -5.08 -20.46
CA GLN A 50 12.78 -3.97 -20.42
C GLN A 50 12.93 -3.35 -19.03
N SER A 51 11.87 -3.36 -18.21
CA SER A 51 11.87 -2.75 -16.87
C SER A 51 12.74 -3.48 -15.85
N LEU A 52 13.10 -4.74 -16.13
CA LEU A 52 13.96 -5.54 -15.25
C LEU A 52 15.42 -5.08 -15.25
N ILE A 53 15.83 -4.24 -16.21
CA ILE A 53 17.18 -3.70 -16.31
C ILE A 53 17.16 -2.26 -15.79
N SER A 54 17.80 -2.02 -14.64
CA SER A 54 17.94 -0.67 -14.11
C SER A 54 19.30 -0.08 -14.44
N LYS A 55 19.33 1.18 -14.87
CA LYS A 55 20.58 1.96 -15.00
C LYS A 55 21.29 2.17 -13.65
N TYR A 56 20.63 1.85 -12.54
CA TYR A 56 21.15 1.98 -11.18
C TYR A 56 21.66 0.65 -10.59
N ASP A 57 21.63 -0.46 -11.34
CA ASP A 57 22.15 -1.76 -10.88
C ASP A 57 23.69 -1.84 -10.89
N GLY A 58 24.36 -0.76 -11.33
CA GLY A 58 25.81 -0.66 -11.37
C GLY A 58 26.44 -0.61 -9.97
N ASP A 59 27.63 -1.21 -9.84
CA ASP A 59 28.40 -1.27 -8.60
C ASP A 59 28.73 0.12 -8.01
N GLU A 60 28.82 1.14 -8.87
CA GLU A 60 29.06 2.53 -8.47
C GLU A 60 27.90 3.10 -7.62
N TYR A 61 26.65 2.85 -8.02
CA TYR A 61 25.47 3.33 -7.29
C TYR A 61 25.29 2.56 -5.97
N ARG A 62 25.60 1.27 -5.97
CA ARG A 62 25.60 0.47 -4.74
C ARG A 62 26.59 1.04 -3.72
N LYS A 63 27.85 1.24 -4.10
CA LYS A 63 28.89 1.84 -3.23
C LYS A 63 28.52 3.24 -2.75
N LEU A 64 27.97 4.08 -3.64
CA LEU A 64 27.51 5.41 -3.27
C LEU A 64 26.36 5.35 -2.25
N SER A 65 25.39 4.44 -2.46
CA SER A 65 24.28 4.25 -1.54
C SER A 65 24.73 3.77 -0.17
N GLU A 66 25.65 2.80 -0.12
CA GLU A 66 26.24 2.29 1.14
C GLU A 66 26.94 3.41 1.90
N LYS A 67 27.73 4.24 1.21
CA LYS A 67 28.40 5.40 1.81
C LYS A 67 27.39 6.40 2.40
N LEU A 68 26.37 6.78 1.64
CA LEU A 68 25.36 7.74 2.08
C LEU A 68 24.51 7.19 3.25
N ILE A 69 24.20 5.89 3.25
CA ILE A 69 23.53 5.24 4.37
C ILE A 69 24.38 5.36 5.63
N GLU A 70 25.68 5.08 5.56
CA GLU A 70 26.57 5.22 6.74
C GLU A 70 26.67 6.68 7.22
N GLU A 71 26.72 7.66 6.31
CA GLU A 71 26.69 9.08 6.69
C GLU A 71 25.38 9.44 7.44
N VAL A 72 24.23 8.99 6.94
CA VAL A 72 22.92 9.24 7.59
C VAL A 72 22.78 8.54 8.93
N LYS A 73 23.33 7.32 9.08
CA LYS A 73 23.35 6.62 10.38
C LYS A 73 24.04 7.45 11.45
N ILE A 74 25.17 8.07 11.11
CA ILE A 74 25.90 8.94 12.05
C ILE A 74 25.02 10.11 12.49
N TYR A 75 24.27 10.73 11.58
CA TYR A 75 23.38 11.85 11.93
C TYR A 75 22.21 11.43 12.83
N ILE A 76 21.62 10.25 12.62
CA ILE A 76 20.53 9.74 13.46
C ILE A 76 21.05 9.40 14.87
N SER A 77 22.22 8.75 14.95
CA SER A 77 22.80 8.27 16.20
C SER A 77 23.56 9.35 16.99
N ALA A 78 23.89 10.48 16.37
CA ALA A 78 24.61 11.57 17.04
C ALA A 78 23.80 12.14 18.21
N GLU A 79 24.46 12.35 19.35
CA GLU A 79 23.85 13.07 20.47
C GLU A 79 23.62 14.53 20.09
N THR A 80 22.42 15.05 20.34
CA THR A 80 22.06 16.42 19.95
C THR A 80 21.11 17.03 20.97
N LYS A 81 21.32 18.31 21.25
CA LYS A 81 20.40 19.12 22.04
C LYS A 81 19.15 19.52 21.25
N ASP A 82 19.25 19.53 19.92
CA ASP A 82 18.13 19.84 19.04
C ASP A 82 17.36 18.56 18.69
N LEU A 83 16.42 18.23 19.57
CA LEU A 83 15.60 17.04 19.47
C LEU A 83 14.54 17.17 18.37
N VAL A 84 14.11 18.40 18.04
CA VAL A 84 13.18 18.65 16.94
C VAL A 84 13.86 18.33 15.61
N ALA A 85 15.06 18.85 15.36
CA ALA A 85 15.80 18.54 14.13
C ALA A 85 16.07 17.04 13.97
N LYS A 86 16.36 16.32 15.06
CA LYS A 86 16.51 14.85 15.04
C LYS A 86 15.19 14.16 14.65
N LEU A 87 14.06 14.60 15.21
CA LEU A 87 12.74 14.08 14.85
C LEU A 87 12.38 14.39 13.39
N GLU A 88 12.77 15.55 12.86
CA GLU A 88 12.58 15.92 11.45
C GLU A 88 13.39 15.03 10.50
N LEU A 89 14.64 14.71 10.87
CA LEU A 89 15.46 13.77 10.13
C LEU A 89 14.79 12.39 10.07
N ILE A 90 14.31 11.89 11.21
CA ILE A 90 13.60 10.61 11.29
C ILE A 90 12.32 10.63 10.43
N ASP A 91 11.52 11.71 10.51
CA ASP A 91 10.30 11.87 9.71
C ASP A 91 10.62 11.88 8.20
N SER A 92 11.70 12.56 7.81
CA SER A 92 12.15 12.65 6.42
C SER A 92 12.60 11.31 5.87
N VAL A 93 13.44 10.57 6.62
CA VAL A 93 13.89 9.23 6.25
C VAL A 93 12.72 8.28 6.05
N ARG A 94 11.69 8.37 6.91
CA ARG A 94 10.48 7.56 6.77
C ARG A 94 9.64 7.95 5.55
N LYS A 95 9.43 9.25 5.32
CA LYS A 95 8.69 9.76 4.15
C LYS A 95 9.37 9.42 2.82
N LEU A 96 10.69 9.29 2.81
CA LEU A 96 11.47 8.86 1.65
C LEU A 96 11.45 7.33 1.42
N GLY A 97 10.83 6.55 2.31
CA GLY A 97 10.80 5.10 2.21
C GLY A 97 12.14 4.42 2.52
N LEU A 98 13.03 5.10 3.24
CA LEU A 98 14.39 4.63 3.56
C LEU A 98 14.53 4.05 4.98
N ALA A 99 13.43 4.01 5.75
CA ALA A 99 13.45 3.63 7.16
C ALA A 99 14.02 2.24 7.44
N ASN A 100 13.88 1.30 6.50
CA ASN A 100 14.41 -0.06 6.58
C ASN A 100 15.94 -0.12 6.73
N HIS A 101 16.66 0.93 6.31
CA HIS A 101 18.11 1.01 6.45
C HIS A 101 18.58 1.49 7.84
N PHE A 102 17.66 2.01 8.65
CA PHE A 102 17.96 2.72 9.90
C PHE A 102 17.09 2.27 11.08
N GLU A 103 16.46 1.08 11.01
CA GLU A 103 15.49 0.63 12.01
C GLU A 103 16.07 0.63 13.43
N LYS A 104 17.33 0.21 13.57
CA LYS A 104 18.04 0.17 14.85
C LYS A 104 18.33 1.58 15.36
N GLU A 105 18.92 2.42 14.53
CA GLU A 105 19.31 3.78 14.87
C GLU A 105 18.09 4.64 15.22
N ILE A 106 17.00 4.51 14.46
CA ILE A 106 15.72 5.19 14.75
C ILE A 106 15.18 4.70 16.10
N LYS A 107 15.19 3.41 16.37
CA LYS A 107 14.70 2.87 17.64
C LYS A 107 15.50 3.40 18.83
N GLU A 108 16.83 3.34 18.76
CA GLU A 108 17.72 3.84 19.82
C GLU A 108 17.53 5.34 20.05
N ALA A 109 17.36 6.12 18.97
CA ALA A 109 17.07 7.55 19.05
C ALA A 109 15.72 7.82 19.72
N LEU A 110 14.67 7.08 19.37
CA LEU A 110 13.33 7.26 19.94
C LEU A 110 13.26 6.77 21.39
N ASP A 111 13.94 5.67 21.74
CA ASP A 111 14.09 5.21 23.13
C ASP A 111 14.73 6.31 23.99
N SER A 112 15.78 6.95 23.48
CA SER A 112 16.46 8.07 24.16
C SER A 112 15.53 9.28 24.31
N ILE A 113 14.79 9.65 23.25
CA ILE A 113 13.85 10.77 23.27
C ILE A 113 12.68 10.51 24.22
N ALA A 114 12.15 9.28 24.27
CA ALA A 114 11.05 8.91 25.14
C ALA A 114 11.43 8.91 26.63
N ALA A 115 12.71 8.73 26.94
CA ALA A 115 13.23 8.83 28.31
C ALA A 115 13.37 10.28 28.79
N ILE A 116 13.35 11.26 27.89
CA ILE A 116 13.41 12.69 28.22
C ILE A 116 12.02 13.16 28.62
N GLU A 117 11.91 13.86 29.75
CA GLU A 117 10.65 14.49 30.15
C GLU A 117 10.18 15.49 29.08
N SER A 118 8.88 15.52 28.79
CA SER A 118 8.30 16.35 27.72
C SER A 118 8.59 17.85 27.86
N ASP A 119 8.88 18.32 29.07
CA ASP A 119 9.20 19.73 29.34
C ASP A 119 10.67 20.08 29.06
N ASN A 120 11.56 19.08 28.99
CA ASN A 120 12.98 19.23 28.67
C ASN A 120 13.27 19.10 27.17
N LEU A 121 12.25 18.83 26.34
CA LEU A 121 12.37 18.63 24.89
C LEU A 121 12.72 19.94 24.14
N GLY A 122 12.69 21.10 24.80
CA GLY A 122 12.83 22.40 24.16
C GLY A 122 11.61 22.82 23.32
N THR A 123 10.57 21.98 23.26
CA THR A 123 9.32 22.22 22.51
C THR A 123 8.22 22.83 23.37
N ARG A 124 8.56 23.32 24.55
CA ARG A 124 7.59 23.74 25.56
C ARG A 124 6.63 24.82 25.04
N ASP A 125 7.10 25.68 24.14
CA ASP A 125 6.29 26.73 23.50
C ASP A 125 6.14 26.52 21.98
N ASP A 126 6.53 25.35 21.46
CA ASP A 126 6.46 25.02 20.04
C ASP A 126 5.42 23.92 19.78
N LEU A 127 4.30 24.32 19.18
CA LEU A 127 3.23 23.41 18.77
C LEU A 127 3.71 22.42 17.72
N TYR A 128 4.56 22.84 16.78
CA TYR A 128 5.07 21.99 15.71
C TYR A 128 5.96 20.88 16.28
N GLY A 129 6.97 21.23 17.08
CA GLY A 129 7.85 20.27 17.74
C GLY A 129 7.09 19.31 18.66
N THR A 130 6.11 19.82 19.43
CA THR A 130 5.25 18.96 20.28
C THR A 130 4.41 18.00 19.45
N ALA A 131 3.79 18.46 18.36
CA ALA A 131 2.99 17.62 17.48
C ALA A 131 3.85 16.57 16.76
N LEU A 132 5.05 16.95 16.31
CA LEU A 132 6.00 16.05 15.65
C LEU A 132 6.45 14.94 16.59
N HIS A 133 6.86 15.29 17.80
CA HIS A 133 7.22 14.34 18.85
C HIS A 133 6.09 13.36 19.16
N PHE A 134 4.89 13.87 19.43
CA PHE A 134 3.71 13.06 19.70
C PHE A 134 3.40 12.09 18.56
N LYS A 135 3.41 12.59 17.32
CA LYS A 135 3.15 11.80 16.10
C LYS A 135 4.16 10.67 15.95
N ILE A 136 5.46 10.98 15.99
CA ILE A 136 6.52 10.00 15.71
C ILE A 136 6.56 8.92 16.80
N LEU A 137 6.48 9.31 18.07
CA LEU A 137 6.52 8.34 19.17
C LEU A 137 5.31 7.40 19.15
N ARG A 138 4.08 7.92 18.99
CA ARG A 138 2.90 7.05 18.90
C ARG A 138 2.94 6.12 17.69
N GLN A 139 3.46 6.59 16.56
CA GLN A 139 3.64 5.74 15.37
C GLN A 139 4.62 4.57 15.59
N HIS A 140 5.54 4.69 16.55
CA HIS A 140 6.48 3.62 16.94
C HIS A 140 6.03 2.86 18.19
N GLY A 141 4.80 3.07 18.66
CA GLY A 141 4.20 2.32 19.77
C GLY A 141 4.50 2.85 21.16
N TYR A 142 5.14 4.01 21.29
CA TYR A 142 5.37 4.65 22.58
C TYR A 142 4.07 5.26 23.13
N LYS A 143 3.88 5.15 24.45
CA LYS A 143 2.74 5.76 25.14
C LYS A 143 3.05 7.22 25.45
N VAL A 144 2.43 8.13 24.70
CA VAL A 144 2.51 9.58 24.95
C VAL A 144 1.11 10.09 25.28
N SER A 145 0.94 10.81 26.40
CA SER A 145 -0.37 11.38 26.78
C SER A 145 -0.79 12.47 25.80
N GLN A 146 -2.10 12.60 25.57
CA GLN A 146 -2.65 13.74 24.82
C GLN A 146 -2.54 15.06 25.60
N ASP A 147 -2.36 14.98 26.92
CA ASP A 147 -2.26 16.15 27.80
C ASP A 147 -1.02 17.01 27.49
N ILE A 148 -0.06 16.48 26.72
CA ILE A 148 1.07 17.25 26.18
C ILE A 148 0.61 18.46 25.35
N PHE A 149 -0.61 18.42 24.81
CA PHE A 149 -1.21 19.54 24.08
C PHE A 149 -1.97 20.52 24.98
N GLY A 150 -2.21 20.21 26.26
CA GLY A 150 -3.04 21.01 27.15
C GLY A 150 -2.59 22.47 27.28
N ARG A 151 -1.29 22.73 27.17
CA ARG A 151 -0.70 24.08 27.18
C ARG A 151 -1.01 24.93 25.93
N PHE A 152 -1.47 24.30 24.85
CA PHE A 152 -1.90 24.99 23.64
C PHE A 152 -3.42 25.12 23.57
N MET A 153 -4.13 24.79 24.65
CA MET A 153 -5.60 24.77 24.70
C MET A 153 -6.10 25.81 25.70
N ASP A 154 -7.14 26.54 25.33
CA ASP A 154 -7.83 27.47 26.21
C ASP A 154 -8.69 26.73 27.25
N GLU A 155 -9.29 27.48 28.18
CA GLU A 155 -10.19 26.93 29.23
C GLU A 155 -11.41 26.18 28.66
N LYS A 156 -11.77 26.41 27.40
CA LYS A 156 -12.87 25.76 26.69
C LYS A 156 -12.42 24.50 25.94
N GLY A 157 -11.12 24.19 25.96
CA GLY A 157 -10.54 23.08 25.20
C GLY A 157 -10.42 23.37 23.71
N THR A 158 -10.19 24.62 23.31
CA THR A 158 -9.93 25.05 21.94
C THR A 158 -8.46 25.41 21.76
N LEU A 159 -7.86 25.06 20.62
CA LEU A 159 -6.49 25.46 20.31
C LEU A 159 -6.35 26.98 20.33
N GLU A 160 -5.40 27.48 21.12
CA GLU A 160 -5.08 28.89 21.17
C GLU A 160 -4.38 29.30 19.87
N ASN A 161 -4.86 30.37 19.23
CA ASN A 161 -4.19 30.97 18.08
C ASN A 161 -2.95 31.74 18.57
N HIS A 162 -1.85 31.04 18.84
CA HIS A 162 -0.54 31.66 19.01
C HIS A 162 0.01 32.00 17.63
N HIS A 163 0.15 33.30 17.36
CA HIS A 163 0.63 33.85 16.10
C HIS A 163 2.13 34.11 16.13
#